data_AF-A0A939Q4Y6-F1
#
_entry.id   AF-A0A939Q4Y6-F1
#
_cell.length_a   1.000
_cell.length_b   1.000
_cell.length_c   1.000
_cell.angle_alpha   90.00
_cell.angle_beta   90.00
_cell.angle_gamma   90.00
#
_symmetry.space_group_name_H-M   'P 1'
#
loop_
_entity.id
_entity.type
_entity.pdbx_description
1 polymer ?
#
loop_
_entity_poly.entity_id
_entity_poly.type
_entity_poly.pdbx_seq_one_letter_code
_entity_poly.pdbx_strand_id
1 'polypeptide(L)'
;MSELASLYVQAAFEAKEAGDLPLFFSMDVLQRYAQDGVRLMRSHNAGRLQSKEGWRLDFGIVDEARLIHAPAREVFRLPKAERLHFAAHLHLPPLNERFLRLQMGGGACVDDGETQPWDGTPRAAVSRD
;
A
#
# COMPACT_ATOMS: atom_id res chain seq x y z
N MET A 1 -13.92 3.33 7.75
CA MET A 1 -13.49 3.93 6.47
C MET A 1 -14.35 5.16 6.24
N SER A 2 -13.77 6.30 5.87
CA SER A 2 -14.57 7.51 5.60
C SER A 2 -15.36 7.37 4.29
N GLU A 3 -16.49 8.07 4.17
CA GLU A 3 -17.31 8.08 2.95
C GLU A 3 -16.49 8.52 1.72
N LEU A 4 -15.65 9.55 1.88
CA LEU A 4 -14.77 10.03 0.84
C LEU A 4 -13.78 8.95 0.35
N ALA A 5 -13.22 8.14 1.26
CA ALA A 5 -12.31 7.07 0.89
C ALA A 5 -13.03 5.97 0.07
N SER A 6 -14.27 5.65 0.44
CA SER A 6 -15.10 4.71 -0.32
C SER A 6 -15.39 5.24 -1.74
N LEU A 7 -15.77 6.51 -1.87
CA LEU A 7 -16.01 7.14 -3.17
C LEU A 7 -14.75 7.18 -4.04
N TYR A 8 -13.59 7.44 -3.43
CA TYR A 8 -12.31 7.45 -4.15
C TYR A 8 -11.98 6.07 -4.74
N VAL A 9 -12.16 5.00 -3.97
CA VAL A 9 -11.93 3.63 -4.43
C VAL A 9 -12.97 3.22 -5.48
N GLN A 10 -14.23 3.60 -5.30
CA GLN A 10 -15.29 3.33 -6.27
C GLN A 10 -14.96 3.95 -7.63
N ALA A 11 -14.53 5.22 -7.65
CA ALA A 11 -14.14 5.90 -8.88
C ALA A 11 -12.99 5.15 -9.61
N ALA A 12 -11.99 4.66 -8.87
CA ALA A 12 -10.90 3.87 -9.44
C ALA A 12 -11.41 2.54 -10.06
N PHE A 13 -12.39 1.89 -9.42
CA PHE A 13 -12.97 0.65 -9.90
C PHE A 13 -13.83 0.86 -11.15
N GLU A 14 -14.67 1.90 -11.14
CA GLU A 14 -15.50 2.28 -12.29
C GLU A 14 -14.65 2.64 -13.51
N ALA A 15 -13.57 3.39 -13.30
CA ALA A 15 -12.62 3.74 -14.35
C ALA A 15 -11.70 2.59 -14.77
N LYS A 16 -11.67 1.47 -14.01
CA LYS A 16 -10.72 0.36 -14.17
C LYS A 16 -9.24 0.80 -14.06
N GLU A 17 -9.00 1.86 -13.30
CA GLU A 17 -7.67 2.45 -13.10
C GLU A 17 -7.09 1.99 -11.75
N ALA A 18 -6.58 0.75 -11.71
CA ALA A 18 -5.98 0.19 -10.50
C ALA A 18 -4.78 1.01 -9.98
N GLY A 19 -4.16 1.81 -10.85
CA GLY A 19 -3.09 2.74 -10.50
C GLY A 19 -3.51 3.87 -9.56
N ASP A 20 -4.81 4.12 -9.41
CA ASP A 20 -5.34 5.21 -8.59
C ASP A 20 -5.58 4.76 -7.15
N LEU A 21 -5.51 3.46 -6.89
CA LEU A 21 -5.63 2.94 -5.54
C LEU A 21 -4.43 3.38 -4.69
N PRO A 22 -4.68 3.80 -3.44
CA PRO A 22 -3.62 4.28 -2.58
C PRO A 22 -2.79 3.11 -2.05
N LEU A 23 -1.46 3.25 -2.12
CA LEU A 23 -0.52 2.45 -1.34
C LEU A 23 -0.14 3.23 -0.09
N PHE A 24 -0.15 2.55 1.06
CA PHE A 24 0.19 3.14 2.36
C PHE A 24 1.60 2.74 2.77
N PHE A 25 2.33 3.69 3.34
CA PHE A 25 3.71 3.48 3.78
C PHE A 25 3.90 4.07 5.17
N SER A 26 4.75 3.43 5.99
CA SER A 26 5.24 4.06 7.22
C SER A 26 5.91 5.39 6.89
N MET A 27 5.65 6.44 7.68
CA MET A 27 6.32 7.73 7.57
C MET A 27 7.85 7.63 7.66
N ASP A 28 8.38 6.55 8.25
CA ASP A 28 9.82 6.33 8.35
C ASP A 28 10.50 6.21 6.98
N VAL A 29 9.74 5.92 5.91
CA VAL A 29 10.23 5.95 4.52
C VAL A 29 10.85 7.31 4.15
N LEU A 30 10.37 8.39 4.78
CA LEU A 30 10.80 9.76 4.53
C LEU A 30 12.16 10.10 5.14
N GLN A 31 12.61 9.35 6.16
CA GLN A 31 13.81 9.68 6.94
C GLN A 31 15.05 9.76 6.04
N ARG A 32 15.17 8.85 5.07
CA ARG A 32 16.28 8.83 4.10
C ARG A 32 16.38 10.14 3.31
N TYR A 33 15.23 10.69 2.90
CA TYR A 33 15.17 11.89 2.06
C TYR A 33 15.37 13.20 2.82
N ALA A 34 15.46 13.17 4.15
CA ALA A 34 15.82 14.35 4.93
C ALA A 34 17.33 14.67 4.83
N GLN A 35 18.15 13.69 4.44
CA GLN A 35 19.61 13.78 4.42
C GLN A 35 20.20 13.68 3.01
N ASP A 36 19.50 12.97 2.11
CA ASP A 36 19.86 12.88 0.70
C ASP A 36 19.30 14.08 -0.06
N GLY A 37 20.02 14.64 -1.03
CA GLY A 37 19.70 15.87 -1.77
C GLY A 37 18.36 15.94 -2.53
N VAL A 38 17.40 15.09 -2.20
CA VAL A 38 15.96 15.16 -2.45
C VAL A 38 15.32 16.24 -1.57
N ARG A 39 14.51 17.09 -2.18
CA ARG A 39 13.72 18.09 -1.48
C ARG A 39 12.46 17.45 -0.91
N LEU A 40 12.32 17.46 0.41
CA LEU A 40 11.11 17.06 1.13
C LEU A 40 10.31 18.30 1.55
N MET A 41 9.03 18.37 1.17
CA MET A 41 8.12 19.47 1.51
C MET A 41 6.82 18.91 2.09
N ARG A 42 6.18 19.63 3.01
CA ARG A 42 4.84 19.29 3.53
C ARG A 42 3.98 20.51 3.80
N SER A 43 2.67 20.33 3.67
CA SER A 43 1.64 21.11 4.34
C SER A 43 1.14 20.34 5.57
N HIS A 44 -0.05 20.67 6.06
CA HIS A 44 -0.71 19.90 7.12
C HIS A 44 -1.07 18.48 6.65
N ASN A 45 -1.70 18.36 5.47
CA ASN A 45 -2.35 17.13 5.01
C ASN A 45 -1.62 16.39 3.88
N ALA A 46 -0.61 17.02 3.26
CA ALA A 46 0.06 16.48 2.10
C ALA A 46 1.54 16.83 2.10
N GLY A 47 2.33 16.06 1.37
CA GLY A 47 3.72 16.35 1.12
C GLY A 47 4.18 15.96 -0.27
N ARG A 48 5.42 16.35 -0.56
CA ARG A 48 6.08 16.10 -1.83
C ARG A 48 7.54 15.74 -1.60
N LEU A 49 7.99 14.68 -2.28
CA LEU A 49 9.39 14.42 -2.57
C LEU A 49 9.72 14.94 -3.97
N GLN A 50 10.86 15.61 -4.12
CA GLN A 50 11.36 16.05 -5.41
C GLN A 50 12.87 15.87 -5.48
N SER A 51 13.32 14.99 -6.36
CA SER A 51 14.74 14.72 -6.59
C SER A 51 15.34 15.71 -7.59
N LYS A 52 16.68 15.86 -7.57
CA LYS A 52 17.43 16.66 -8.54
C LYS A 52 17.44 16.01 -9.93
N GLU A 53 17.34 14.69 -9.97
CA GLU A 53 17.25 13.85 -11.17
C GLU A 53 15.85 13.89 -11.82
N GLY A 54 14.91 14.66 -11.24
CA GLY A 54 13.65 15.04 -11.88
C GLY A 54 12.43 14.20 -11.51
N TRP A 55 12.58 13.12 -10.73
CA TRP A 55 11.42 12.38 -10.23
C TRP A 55 10.78 13.11 -9.04
N ARG A 56 9.47 12.90 -8.89
CA ARG A 56 8.67 13.47 -7.79
C ARG A 56 7.63 12.47 -7.30
N LEU A 57 7.22 12.62 -6.05
CA LEU A 57 6.10 11.90 -5.47
C LEU A 57 5.27 12.84 -4.60
N ASP A 58 4.00 12.99 -4.93
CA ASP A 58 3.02 13.63 -4.04
C ASP A 58 2.37 12.56 -3.16
N PHE A 59 2.14 12.88 -1.90
CA PHE A 59 1.55 11.96 -0.92
C PHE A 59 0.63 12.68 0.06
N GLY A 60 -0.41 11.97 0.53
CA GLY A 60 -1.23 12.37 1.67
C GLY A 60 -0.59 11.96 2.99
N ILE A 61 -0.85 12.71 4.05
CA ILE A 61 -0.30 12.52 5.40
C ILE A 61 -1.43 12.07 6.33
N VAL A 62 -1.20 11.01 7.09
CA VAL A 62 -2.09 10.52 8.16
C VAL A 62 -1.29 10.49 9.45
N ASP A 63 -1.19 11.65 10.11
CA ASP A 63 -0.32 11.89 11.27
C ASP A 63 -0.65 10.93 12.44
N GLU A 64 -1.93 10.67 12.71
CA GLU A 64 -2.38 9.81 13.81
C GLU A 64 -1.93 8.35 13.64
N ALA A 65 -1.86 7.89 12.40
CA ALA A 65 -1.43 6.54 12.05
C ALA A 65 0.09 6.44 11.77
N ARG A 66 0.80 7.57 11.74
CA ARG A 66 2.19 7.68 11.25
C ARG A 66 2.38 7.07 9.86
N LEU A 67 1.41 7.28 8.97
CA LEU A 67 1.42 6.78 7.60
C LEU A 67 1.43 7.92 6.58
N ILE A 68 2.01 7.67 5.42
CA ILE A 68 1.72 8.41 4.19
C ILE A 68 1.00 7.50 3.19
N HIS A 69 0.26 8.09 2.26
CA HIS A 69 -0.29 7.33 1.13
C HIS A 69 -0.06 8.05 -0.19
N ALA A 70 0.17 7.26 -1.25
CA ALA A 70 0.32 7.77 -2.62
C ALA A 70 -0.38 6.84 -3.62
N PRO A 71 -0.88 7.34 -4.76
CA PRO A 71 -1.45 6.49 -5.80
C PRO A 71 -0.40 5.50 -6.33
N ALA A 72 -0.79 4.24 -6.51
CA ALA A 72 0.10 3.19 -7.00
C ALA A 72 0.82 3.56 -8.30
N ARG A 73 0.14 4.25 -9.24
CA ARG A 73 0.72 4.73 -10.50
C ARG A 73 1.91 5.67 -10.30
N GLU A 74 1.86 6.54 -9.29
CA GLU A 74 2.95 7.47 -9.02
C GLU A 74 4.13 6.74 -8.39
N VAL A 75 3.88 5.79 -7.49
CA VAL A 75 4.92 4.93 -6.91
C VAL A 75 5.60 4.09 -8.01
N PHE A 76 4.85 3.53 -8.96
CA PHE A 76 5.43 2.73 -10.04
C PHE A 76 6.23 3.53 -11.07
N ARG A 77 6.03 4.86 -11.14
CA ARG A 77 6.84 5.78 -11.95
C ARG A 77 8.20 6.10 -11.32
N LEU A 78 8.40 5.80 -10.04
CA LEU A 78 9.66 6.04 -9.37
C LEU A 78 10.79 5.18 -9.95
N PRO A 79 12.06 5.65 -9.86
CA PRO A 79 13.22 4.82 -10.19
C PRO A 79 13.20 3.49 -9.41
N LYS A 80 13.81 2.44 -9.96
CA LYS A 80 13.78 1.10 -9.37
C LYS A 80 14.26 1.08 -7.90
N ALA A 81 15.34 1.80 -7.58
CA ALA A 81 15.87 1.87 -6.22
C ALA A 81 14.85 2.49 -5.24
N GLU A 82 14.13 3.52 -5.69
CA GLU A 82 13.09 4.18 -4.90
C GLU A 82 11.88 3.27 -4.69
N ARG A 83 11.44 2.55 -5.74
CA ARG A 83 10.35 1.57 -5.60
C ARG A 83 10.66 0.49 -4.57
N LEU A 84 11.90 -0.02 -4.55
CA LEU A 84 12.33 -1.03 -3.59
C LEU A 84 12.43 -0.46 -2.17
N HIS A 85 12.90 0.79 -2.02
CA HIS A 85 12.90 1.49 -0.74
C HIS A 85 11.47 1.62 -0.19
N PHE A 86 10.54 2.14 -1.00
CA PHE A 86 9.13 2.24 -0.61
C PHE A 86 8.51 0.89 -0.27
N ALA A 87 8.82 -0.17 -1.02
CA ALA A 87 8.31 -1.51 -0.73
C ALA A 87 8.73 -2.03 0.66
N ALA A 88 9.92 -1.68 1.15
CA ALA A 88 10.38 -2.04 2.49
C ALA A 88 9.61 -1.32 3.62
N HIS A 89 8.91 -0.23 3.31
CA HIS A 89 8.09 0.54 4.25
C HIS A 89 6.59 0.40 4.00
N LEU A 90 6.17 -0.53 3.13
CA LEU A 90 4.77 -0.74 2.79
C LEU A 90 3.98 -1.19 4.02
N HIS A 91 2.86 -0.51 4.28
CA HIS A 91 1.93 -0.86 5.33
C HIS A 91 0.72 -1.58 4.72
N LEU A 92 0.53 -2.84 5.10
CA LEU A 92 -0.57 -3.68 4.65
C LEU A 92 -1.38 -4.17 5.86
N PRO A 93 -2.70 -4.35 5.72
CA PRO A 93 -3.45 -5.13 6.71
C PRO A 93 -2.89 -6.56 6.76
N PRO A 94 -3.17 -7.32 7.83
CA PRO A 94 -2.78 -8.73 7.90
C PRO A 94 -3.27 -9.49 6.66
N LEU A 95 -2.34 -10.13 5.95
CA LEU A 95 -2.62 -10.92 4.75
C LEU A 95 -2.50 -12.42 5.04
N ASN A 96 -3.27 -13.22 4.31
CA ASN A 96 -3.14 -14.67 4.37
C ASN A 96 -1.92 -15.12 3.54
N GLU A 97 -0.82 -15.46 4.21
CA GLU A 97 0.42 -15.90 3.54
C GLU A 97 0.23 -17.12 2.64
N ARG A 98 -0.61 -18.09 3.03
CA ARG A 98 -0.87 -19.28 2.20
C ARG A 98 -1.50 -18.87 0.88
N PHE A 99 -2.49 -18.00 0.94
CA PHE A 99 -3.13 -17.46 -0.26
C PHE A 99 -2.15 -16.67 -1.14
N LEU A 100 -1.27 -15.86 -0.54
CA LEU A 100 -0.23 -15.14 -1.30
C LEU A 100 0.74 -16.10 -2.01
N ARG A 101 1.17 -17.18 -1.35
CA ARG A 101 2.04 -18.19 -1.97
C ARG A 101 1.38 -18.88 -3.16
N LEU A 102 0.07 -19.17 -3.07
CA LEU A 102 -0.71 -19.71 -4.18
C LEU A 102 -0.73 -18.75 -5.37
N GLN A 103 -0.99 -17.46 -5.13
CA GLN A 103 -1.00 -16.42 -6.18
C GLN A 103 0.37 -16.23 -6.85
N MET A 104 1.46 -16.36 -6.09
CA MET A 104 2.82 -16.26 -6.63
C MET A 104 3.30 -17.52 -7.39
N GLY A 105 2.45 -18.54 -7.52
CA GLY A 105 2.80 -19.81 -8.18
C GLY A 105 3.80 -20.67 -7.40
N GLY A 106 4.11 -20.32 -6.16
CA GLY A 106 5.05 -21.04 -5.29
C GLY A 106 4.41 -22.16 -4.46
N GLY A 107 3.08 -22.34 -4.56
CA GLY A 107 2.32 -23.35 -3.82
C GLY A 107 1.96 -24.55 -4.70
N ALA A 108 2.90 -25.44 -4.95
CA ALA A 108 2.57 -26.79 -5.41
C ALA A 108 1.94 -27.56 -4.23
N CYS A 109 0.67 -27.95 -4.37
CA CYS A 109 -0.04 -28.90 -3.50
C CYS A 109 0.06 -28.63 -1.99
N VAL A 110 -0.54 -27.52 -1.52
CA VAL A 110 -0.86 -27.38 -0.10
C VAL A 110 -2.23 -28.00 0.11
N ASP A 111 -2.29 -29.10 0.88
CA ASP A 111 -3.56 -29.64 1.37
C ASP A 111 -4.16 -28.63 2.36
N ASP A 112 -5.21 -27.94 1.93
CA ASP A 112 -5.97 -26.95 2.73
C ASP A 112 -7.32 -27.53 3.18
N GLY A 113 -7.45 -28.86 3.14
CA GLY A 113 -8.65 -29.60 3.46
C GLY A 113 -9.70 -29.61 2.35
N GLU A 114 -10.87 -30.17 2.67
CA GLU A 114 -11.97 -30.26 1.73
C GLU A 114 -12.62 -28.90 1.47
N THR A 115 -12.92 -28.61 0.21
CA THR A 115 -13.72 -27.45 -0.17
C THR A 115 -15.12 -27.57 0.42
N GLN A 116 -15.54 -26.56 1.18
CA GLN A 116 -16.86 -26.49 1.80
C GLN A 116 -17.68 -25.34 1.19
N PRO A 117 -19.01 -25.49 1.02
CA PRO A 117 -19.89 -24.36 0.74
C PRO A 117 -19.78 -23.28 1.83
N TRP A 118 -19.78 -22.00 1.43
CA TRP A 118 -19.75 -20.86 2.35
C TRP A 118 -21.02 -20.02 2.16
N ASP A 119 -21.72 -19.77 3.26
CA ASP A 119 -22.96 -18.97 3.33
C ASP A 119 -22.69 -17.46 3.46
N GLY A 120 -21.41 -17.05 3.46
CA GLY A 120 -20.99 -15.65 3.65
C GLY A 120 -20.90 -15.23 5.12
N THR A 121 -21.23 -16.10 6.08
CA THR A 121 -21.12 -15.80 7.51
C THR A 121 -19.64 -15.78 7.90
N PRO A 122 -19.13 -14.69 8.50
CA PRO A 122 -17.77 -14.66 9.03
C PRO A 122 -17.59 -15.74 10.09
N ARG A 123 -16.54 -16.54 9.98
CA ARG A 123 -16.16 -17.47 11.06
C ARG A 123 -15.72 -16.67 12.28
N ALA A 124 -16.07 -17.14 13.47
CA ALA A 124 -15.57 -16.55 14.71
C ALA A 124 -14.03 -16.52 14.70
N ALA A 125 -13.44 -15.46 15.25
CA ALA A 125 -12.00 -15.36 15.38
C ALA A 125 -11.51 -16.54 16.25
N VAL A 126 -10.67 -17.39 15.68
CA VAL A 126 -10.02 -18.45 16.45
C VAL A 126 -8.82 -17.82 17.15
N SER A 127 -8.82 -17.79 18.49
CA SER A 127 -7.63 -17.43 19.27
C SER A 127 -6.47 -18.31 18.82
N ARG A 128 -5.37 -17.70 18.39
CA ARG A 128 -4.12 -18.41 18.18
C ARG A 128 -3.33 -18.24 19.48
N ASP A 129 -3.32 -19.28 20.31
CA ASP A 129 -2.44 -19.39 21.48
C ASP A 129 -0.97 -19.49 21.04
#